data_AF-A0A259CW22-F1
#
_entry.id   AF-A0A259CW22-F1
#
_cell.length_a   1.000
_cell.length_b   1.000
_cell.length_c   1.000
_cell.angle_alpha   90.00
_cell.angle_beta   90.00
_cell.angle_gamma   90.00
#
_symmetry.space_group_name_H-M   'P 1'
#
loop_
_entity.id
_entity.type
_entity.pdbx_description
1 polymer ?
#
loop_
_entity_poly.entity_id
_entity_poly.type
_entity_poly.pdbx_seq_one_letter_code
_entity_poly.pdbx_strand_id
1 'polypeptide(L)'
;MISLYDRLTYRSPSTPMTNIIIVLNVGIFAAMVIFAGAGFWHSPNDVQLLWGANFGPATQDGEWWRLGTAMFLHFGVMHLLLNCLSLWEAGQLVERMYGRWRFIMIYV
;
A
#
# COMPACT_ATOMS: atom_id res chain seq x y z
N MET A 1 -26.79 -21.82 -0.04
CA MET A 1 -26.79 -20.67 0.89
C MET A 1 -25.79 -19.65 0.34
N ILE A 2 -26.17 -18.37 0.19
CA ILE A 2 -25.26 -17.33 -0.33
C ILE A 2 -24.19 -17.01 0.72
N SER A 3 -22.90 -17.01 0.33
CA SER A 3 -21.77 -16.77 1.23
C SER A 3 -21.76 -15.32 1.75
N LEU A 4 -21.01 -15.06 2.82
CA LEU A 4 -20.81 -13.68 3.30
C LEU A 4 -20.16 -12.80 2.22
N TYR A 5 -19.19 -13.36 1.50
CA TYR A 5 -18.48 -12.67 0.42
C TYR A 5 -19.43 -12.21 -0.68
N ASP A 6 -20.34 -13.08 -1.13
CA ASP A 6 -21.31 -12.77 -2.17
C ASP A 6 -22.28 -11.66 -1.72
N ARG A 7 -22.74 -11.69 -0.46
CA ARG A 7 -23.63 -10.66 0.10
C ARG A 7 -22.96 -9.30 0.16
N LEU A 8 -21.69 -9.25 0.56
CA LEU A 8 -20.92 -8.01 0.64
C LEU A 8 -20.67 -7.44 -0.76
N THR A 9 -20.36 -8.29 -1.73
CA THR A 9 -20.13 -7.89 -3.13
C THR A 9 -21.41 -7.34 -3.76
N TYR A 10 -22.57 -7.94 -3.49
CA TYR A 10 -23.85 -7.44 -3.96
C TYR A 10 -24.22 -6.06 -3.37
N ARG A 11 -23.94 -5.83 -2.08
CA ARG A 11 -24.25 -4.56 -1.40
C ARG A 11 -23.26 -3.44 -1.73
N SER A 12 -21.99 -3.76 -1.90
CA SER A 12 -20.92 -2.81 -2.20
C SER A 12 -20.06 -3.36 -3.34
N PRO A 13 -20.50 -3.18 -4.60
CA PRO A 13 -19.84 -3.78 -5.76
C PRO A 13 -18.45 -3.19 -6.00
N SER A 14 -18.21 -1.94 -5.62
CA SER A 14 -16.93 -1.26 -5.77
C SER A 14 -16.16 -1.13 -4.46
N THR A 15 -14.83 -1.10 -4.59
CA THR A 15 -13.84 -0.93 -3.52
C THR A 15 -12.80 0.11 -3.96
N PRO A 16 -13.23 1.38 -4.12
CA PRO A 16 -12.40 2.42 -4.71
C PRO A 16 -11.13 2.69 -3.91
N MET A 17 -11.17 2.64 -2.58
CA MET A 17 -9.99 2.96 -1.76
C MET A 17 -8.92 1.88 -1.89
N THR A 18 -9.32 0.61 -1.91
CA THR A 18 -8.40 -0.51 -2.17
C THR A 18 -7.68 -0.33 -3.51
N ASN A 19 -8.44 0.00 -4.56
CA ASN A 19 -7.87 0.21 -5.90
C ASN A 19 -6.94 1.42 -5.95
N ILE A 20 -7.30 2.53 -5.29
CA ILE A 20 -6.46 3.73 -5.21
C ILE A 20 -5.13 3.40 -4.55
N ILE A 21 -5.13 2.69 -3.42
CA ILE A 21 -3.90 2.32 -2.71
C ILE A 21 -3.02 1.40 -3.58
N ILE A 22 -3.60 0.42 -4.27
CA ILE A 22 -2.86 -0.44 -5.20
C ILE A 22 -2.21 0.39 -6.31
N VAL A 23 -2.96 1.31 -6.93
CA VAL A 23 -2.43 2.19 -7.98
C VAL A 23 -1.31 3.08 -7.44
N LEU A 24 -1.43 3.60 -6.22
CA LEU A 24 -0.38 4.38 -5.58
C LEU A 24 0.88 3.53 -5.34
N ASN A 25 0.74 2.32 -4.79
CA ASN A 25 1.87 1.41 -4.56
C ASN A 25 2.61 1.09 -5.86
N VAL A 26 1.87 0.74 -6.92
CA VAL A 26 2.45 0.43 -8.24
C VAL A 26 3.09 1.67 -8.87
N GLY A 27 2.42 2.82 -8.81
CA GLY A 27 2.91 4.08 -9.38
C GLY A 27 4.18 4.58 -8.69
N ILE A 28 4.23 4.52 -7.36
CA ILE A 28 5.40 4.92 -6.57
C ILE A 28 6.56 3.98 -6.86
N PHE A 29 6.35 2.66 -6.85
CA PHE A 29 7.41 1.71 -7.19
C PHE A 29 7.95 1.92 -8.62
N ALA A 30 7.06 2.13 -9.60
CA ALA A 30 7.48 2.43 -10.97
C ALA A 30 8.31 3.72 -11.04
N ALA A 31 7.89 4.76 -10.33
CA ALA A 31 8.64 6.02 -10.28
C ALA A 31 10.03 5.84 -9.63
N MET A 32 10.14 5.05 -8.57
CA MET A 32 11.42 4.73 -7.94
C MET A 32 12.36 3.99 -8.90
N VAL A 33 11.84 3.03 -9.67
CA VAL A 33 12.64 2.25 -10.64
C VAL A 33 13.09 3.14 -11.80
N ILE A 34 12.19 3.96 -12.34
CA ILE A 34 12.46 4.78 -13.54
C ILE A 34 13.36 5.98 -13.22
N PHE A 35 13.11 6.66 -12.10
CA PHE A 35 13.72 7.97 -11.82
C PHE A 35 14.77 7.96 -10.71
N ALA A 36 14.81 6.93 -9.85
CA ALA A 36 15.67 6.93 -8.66
C ALA A 36 16.63 5.73 -8.58
N GLY A 37 16.69 4.90 -9.63
CA GLY A 37 17.60 3.75 -9.66
C GLY A 37 17.24 2.64 -8.67
N ALA A 38 15.97 2.56 -8.25
CA ALA A 38 15.52 1.40 -7.48
C ALA A 38 15.66 0.13 -8.34
N GLY A 39 16.29 -0.90 -7.77
CA GLY A 39 16.39 -2.19 -8.42
C GLY A 39 15.03 -2.88 -8.50
N PHE A 40 14.75 -3.50 -9.64
CA PHE A 40 13.48 -4.20 -9.88
C PHE A 40 13.25 -5.38 -8.92
N TRP A 41 14.31 -6.15 -8.64
CA TRP A 41 14.27 -7.32 -7.74
C TRP A 41 14.58 -6.94 -6.30
N HIS A 42 15.54 -6.04 -6.11
CA HIS A 42 15.97 -5.56 -4.81
C HIS A 42 16.43 -4.10 -4.93
N SER A 43 15.77 -3.20 -4.22
CA SER A 43 16.11 -1.78 -4.20
C SER A 43 17.19 -1.50 -3.16
N PRO A 44 18.19 -0.67 -3.49
CA PRO A 44 19.15 -0.16 -2.50
C PRO A 44 18.47 0.61 -1.37
N ASN A 45 19.04 0.52 -0.15
CA ASN A 45 18.50 1.15 1.06
C ASN A 45 18.54 2.68 1.00
N ASP A 46 19.58 3.25 0.40
CA ASP A 46 19.74 4.70 0.21
C ASP A 46 18.62 5.30 -0.65
N VAL A 47 18.23 4.63 -1.73
CA VAL A 47 17.08 5.03 -2.55
C VAL A 47 15.79 5.01 -1.72
N GLN A 48 15.60 3.98 -0.89
CA GLN A 48 14.41 3.84 -0.05
C GLN A 48 14.36 4.92 1.04
N LEU A 49 15.49 5.19 1.70
CA LEU A 49 15.63 6.24 2.70
C LEU A 49 15.36 7.63 2.09
N LEU A 50 15.87 7.90 0.89
CA LEU A 50 15.61 9.14 0.17
C LEU A 50 14.11 9.33 -0.14
N TRP A 51 13.41 8.23 -0.43
CA TRP A 51 11.97 8.24 -0.74
C TRP A 51 11.06 8.19 0.49
N GLY A 52 11.62 8.21 1.70
CA GLY A 52 10.83 8.30 2.92
C GLY A 52 10.60 6.97 3.63
N ALA A 53 11.47 5.97 3.43
CA ALA A 53 11.44 4.77 4.26
C ALA A 53 11.62 5.14 5.74
N ASN A 54 10.96 4.39 6.61
CA ASN A 54 11.02 4.63 8.04
C ASN A 54 12.44 4.36 8.56
N PHE A 55 13.02 5.33 9.26
CA PHE A 55 14.33 5.22 9.88
C PHE A 55 14.27 5.86 11.27
N GLY A 56 14.36 5.03 12.30
CA GLY A 56 14.10 5.41 13.70
C GLY A 56 14.73 6.75 14.12
N PRO A 57 16.05 6.95 13.92
CA PRO A 57 16.70 8.21 14.26
C PRO A 57 16.08 9.42 13.56
N ALA A 58 15.84 9.37 12.25
CA ALA A 58 15.24 10.49 11.51
C ALA A 58 13.77 10.70 11.89
N THR A 59 12.99 9.63 12.04
CA THR A 59 11.58 9.69 12.45
C THR A 59 11.43 10.32 13.84
N GLN A 60 12.36 10.02 14.76
CA GLN A 60 12.40 10.62 16.09
C GLN A 60 12.95 12.06 16.08
N ASP A 61 13.75 12.42 15.08
CA ASP A 61 14.34 13.75 14.89
C ASP A 61 13.47 14.68 14.02
N GLY A 62 12.15 14.44 13.99
CA GLY A 62 11.18 15.33 13.36
C GLY A 62 10.71 14.90 11.96
N GLU A 63 11.28 13.84 11.37
CA GLU A 63 10.82 13.29 10.09
C GLU A 63 9.67 12.27 10.26
N TRP A 64 8.68 12.60 11.10
CA TRP A 64 7.54 11.72 11.43
C TRP A 64 6.69 11.32 10.22
N TRP A 65 6.73 12.12 9.15
CA TRP A 65 6.07 11.84 7.88
C TRP A 65 6.55 10.51 7.25
N ARG A 66 7.74 10.03 7.62
CA ARG A 66 8.28 8.73 7.22
C ARG A 66 7.39 7.55 7.60
N LEU A 67 6.62 7.66 8.68
CA LEU A 67 5.67 6.63 9.09
C LEU A 67 4.57 6.42 8.04
N GLY A 68 4.09 7.52 7.44
CA GLY A 68 3.08 7.47 6.38
C GLY A 68 3.67 7.10 5.03
N THR A 69 4.78 7.73 4.62
CA THR A 69 5.38 7.45 3.30
C THR A 69 5.87 6.01 3.18
N ALA A 70 6.42 5.43 4.25
CA ALA A 70 6.92 4.07 4.26
C ALA A 70 5.85 3.00 3.94
N MET A 71 4.56 3.30 4.12
CA MET A 71 3.46 2.38 3.80
C MET A 71 3.36 2.08 2.29
N PHE A 72 3.90 2.95 1.44
CA PHE A 72 3.81 2.83 -0.02
C PHE A 72 5.11 2.36 -0.69
N LEU A 73 6.22 2.32 0.07
CA LEU A 73 7.52 1.97 -0.47
C LEU A 73 7.73 0.45 -0.49
N HIS A 74 8.26 -0.04 -1.60
CA HIS A 74 8.49 -1.46 -1.80
C HIS A 74 9.93 -1.71 -2.27
N PHE A 75 10.59 -2.70 -1.65
CA PHE A 75 11.98 -3.08 -1.92
C PHE A 75 12.18 -3.93 -3.17
N GLY A 76 11.11 -4.31 -3.88
CA GLY A 76 11.22 -5.13 -5.08
C GLY A 76 9.86 -5.63 -5.57
N VAL A 77 9.83 -6.13 -6.80
CA VAL A 77 8.60 -6.53 -7.47
C VAL A 77 7.84 -7.63 -6.72
N MET A 78 8.54 -8.62 -6.14
CA MET A 78 7.87 -9.69 -5.40
C MET A 78 7.21 -9.17 -4.12
N HIS A 79 7.87 -8.24 -3.42
CA HIS A 79 7.30 -7.60 -2.23
C HIS A 79 6.05 -6.79 -2.61
N LEU A 80 6.11 -6.02 -3.71
CA LEU A 80 4.96 -5.28 -4.23
C LEU A 80 3.81 -6.19 -4.63
N LEU A 81 4.07 -7.25 -5.40
CA LEU A 81 3.04 -8.16 -5.90
C LEU A 81 2.30 -8.86 -4.76
N LEU A 82 3.03 -9.37 -3.76
CA LEU A 82 2.41 -10.07 -2.63
C LEU A 82 1.55 -9.11 -1.79
N ASN A 83 2.03 -7.88 -1.53
CA ASN A 83 1.24 -6.88 -0.80
C ASN A 83 0.01 -6.44 -1.60
N CYS A 84 0.14 -6.19 -2.89
CA CYS A 84 -0.99 -5.83 -3.74
C CYS A 84 -2.02 -6.97 -3.85
N LEU A 85 -1.58 -8.24 -3.89
CA LEU A 85 -2.48 -9.39 -3.87
C LEU A 85 -3.22 -9.49 -2.53
N SER A 86 -2.51 -9.38 -1.41
CA SER A 86 -3.12 -9.38 -0.08
C SER A 86 -4.08 -8.20 0.10
N LEU A 87 -3.73 -7.01 -0.40
CA LEU A 87 -4.57 -5.83 -0.36
C LEU A 87 -5.80 -5.98 -1.28
N TRP A 88 -5.64 -6.60 -2.45
CA TRP A 88 -6.75 -6.90 -3.34
C TRP A 88 -7.74 -7.85 -2.68
N GLU A 89 -7.31 -8.90 -1.98
CA GLU A 89 -8.26 -9.81 -1.32
C GLU A 89 -8.80 -9.25 0.00
N ALA A 90 -7.91 -8.93 0.94
CA ALA A 90 -8.29 -8.52 2.30
C ALA A 90 -8.80 -7.07 2.32
N GLY A 91 -8.14 -6.15 1.61
CA GLY A 91 -8.54 -4.74 1.57
C GLY A 91 -9.95 -4.56 1.03
N GLN A 92 -10.27 -5.26 -0.06
CA GLN A 92 -11.62 -5.27 -0.61
C GLN A 92 -12.67 -5.78 0.40
N LEU A 93 -12.37 -6.86 1.12
CA LEU A 93 -13.28 -7.40 2.13
C LEU A 93 -13.51 -6.38 3.26
N VAL A 94 -12.44 -5.80 3.80
CA VAL A 94 -12.49 -4.81 4.88
C VAL A 94 -13.23 -3.54 4.41
N GLU A 95 -12.95 -3.04 3.20
CA GLU A 95 -13.64 -1.87 2.63
C GLU A 95 -15.15 -2.11 2.48
N ARG A 96 -15.56 -3.30 2.04
CA ARG A 96 -16.98 -3.66 1.95
C ARG A 96 -17.65 -3.81 3.32
N MET A 97 -16.91 -4.29 4.33
CA MET A 97 -17.44 -4.47 5.70
C MET A 97 -17.62 -3.15 6.45
N TYR A 98 -16.66 -2.23 6.35
CA TYR A 98 -16.62 -1.02 7.19
C TYR A 98 -16.92 0.28 6.41
N GLY A 99 -16.90 0.22 5.08
CA GLY A 99 -17.05 1.36 4.19
C GLY A 99 -15.75 2.14 3.99
N ARG A 100 -15.69 2.91 2.90
CA ARG A 100 -14.49 3.60 2.40
C ARG A 100 -13.70 4.38 3.46
N TRP A 101 -14.37 5.18 4.29
CA TRP A 101 -13.71 6.09 5.23
C TRP A 101 -13.11 5.36 6.43
N ARG A 102 -13.84 4.36 6.96
CA ARG A 102 -13.34 3.54 8.05
C ARG A 102 -12.21 2.64 7.59
N PHE A 103 -12.29 2.14 6.36
CA PHE A 103 -11.18 1.40 5.75
C PHE A 103 -9.90 2.25 5.70
N ILE A 104 -9.97 3.51 5.27
CA ILE A 104 -8.79 4.40 5.30
C ILE A 104 -8.26 4.59 6.72
N MET A 105 -9.13 4.76 7.72
CA MET A 105 -8.71 4.88 9.13
C MET A 105 -8.13 3.58 9.71
N ILE A 106 -8.48 2.41 9.16
CA ILE A 106 -7.89 1.12 9.55
C ILE A 106 -6.55 0.93 8.84
N TYR A 107 -6.44 1.42 7.61
CA TYR A 107 -5.25 1.28 6.79
C TYR A 107 -4.08 2.14 7.31
N VAL A 108 -4.37 3.38 7.72
CA VAL A 108 -3.42 4.34 8.30
C VAL A 108 -3.24 4.10 9.79
#